data_AF-A0A521NP06-F1
#
_entry.id   AF-A0A521NP06-F1
#
_cell.length_a   1.000
_cell.length_b   1.000
_cell.length_c   1.000
_cell.angle_alpha   90.00
_cell.angle_beta   90.00
_cell.angle_gamma   90.00
#
_symmetry.space_group_name_H-M   'P 1'
#
loop_
_entity.id
_entity.type
_entity.pdbx_description
1 polymer ?
#
loop_
_entity_poly.entity_id
_entity_poly.type
_entity_poly.pdbx_seq_one_letter_code
_entity_poly.pdbx_strand_id
1 'polypeptide(L)'
;MKRLIMGLCVVLGLYACRQSDEYKTYLHNPELFSQTVHELNTVVMGNNFPPMVAARNYVYAAVAAYEVMAFAHPDEYQSLVGQVKGLTKVSFPSADPKADIELAALLAYMKVGESVTFPEGSLQTYKDSILQLARNKGLPGDVEKASQLLADSVSASIIRWSKGDNYLQTRGAEKYTVKDEPGRWVPTPPLYGSAAEPHWMEIRTMVLDSASIFAPPPPPDYNITDKNSKYYQEVMLIKNAVDSLTDEQKHIAEFWDDNPFKMNVTGHVMYGSKKFSPSGHWMSVIGIAAKQAKYSYAETVYAFAKTSIALFDSFIQCWYVKYKYNTVRPETVINKYFDPNWRPYLQTPAFPEYTCGHSTISSAAAE
;
A
#
# COMPACT_ATOMS: atom_id res chain seq x y z
N MET A 1 32.91 40.95 43.72
CA MET A 1 32.06 40.85 42.51
C MET A 1 32.65 39.97 41.40
N LYS A 2 33.91 40.13 40.98
CA LYS A 2 34.52 39.28 39.92
C LYS A 2 34.50 37.76 40.21
N ARG A 3 34.71 37.34 41.46
CA ARG A 3 34.65 35.90 41.85
C ARG A 3 33.25 35.31 41.89
N LEU A 4 32.21 36.12 42.14
CA LEU A 4 30.81 35.67 42.11
C LEU A 4 30.30 35.50 40.66
N ILE A 5 30.70 36.40 39.76
CA ILE A 5 30.35 36.33 38.33
C ILE A 5 31.00 35.10 37.68
N MET A 6 32.25 34.79 38.04
CA MET A 6 32.96 33.61 37.53
C MET A 6 32.35 32.28 38.04
N GLY A 7 31.84 32.25 39.28
CA GLY A 7 31.09 31.08 39.81
C GLY A 7 29.74 30.88 39.13
N LEU A 8 29.02 31.96 38.81
CA LEU A 8 27.73 31.90 38.12
C LEU A 8 27.86 31.40 36.66
N CYS A 9 28.94 31.80 35.96
CA CYS A 9 29.23 31.32 34.60
C CYS A 9 29.58 29.82 34.56
N VAL A 10 30.22 29.28 35.61
CA VAL A 10 30.54 27.84 35.69
C VAL A 10 29.28 27.01 35.98
N VAL A 11 28.38 27.51 36.83
CA VAL A 11 27.10 26.82 37.12
C VAL A 11 26.13 26.88 35.94
N LEU A 12 26.10 27.99 35.18
CA LEU A 12 25.34 28.09 33.94
C LEU A 12 25.93 27.23 32.81
N GLY A 13 27.26 27.05 32.76
CA GLY A 13 27.92 26.15 31.81
C GLY A 13 27.63 24.67 32.07
N LEU A 14 27.42 24.27 33.33
CA LEU A 14 27.09 22.88 33.70
C LEU A 14 25.62 22.51 33.42
N TYR A 15 24.69 23.48 33.41
CA TYR A 15 23.30 23.25 32.99
C TYR A 15 23.10 23.31 31.47
N ALA A 16 23.99 23.99 30.74
CA ALA A 16 23.93 24.10 29.28
C ALA A 16 24.36 22.82 28.52
N CYS A 17 24.92 21.82 29.23
CA CYS A 17 25.45 20.58 28.63
C CYS A 17 24.66 19.32 29.00
N ARG A 18 23.39 19.41 29.44
CA ARG A 18 22.54 18.22 29.56
C ARG A 18 21.84 17.98 28.23
N GLN A 19 22.44 17.13 27.40
CA GLN A 19 21.84 16.67 26.14
C GLN A 19 20.51 15.98 26.48
N SER A 20 19.40 16.50 25.97
CA SER A 20 18.07 15.91 26.20
C SER A 20 17.90 14.70 25.29
N ASP A 21 17.60 13.55 25.88
CA ASP A 21 17.23 12.32 25.15
C ASP A 21 15.73 12.26 24.84
N GLU A 22 14.96 13.33 25.07
CA GLU A 22 13.51 13.35 24.86
C GLU A 22 13.12 13.06 23.39
N TYR A 23 14.00 13.40 22.43
CA TYR A 23 13.78 13.05 21.02
C TYR A 23 13.66 11.55 20.80
N LYS A 24 14.35 10.70 21.59
CA LYS A 24 14.26 9.24 21.48
C LYS A 24 12.87 8.74 21.83
N THR A 25 12.28 9.21 22.93
CA THR A 25 10.90 8.86 23.30
C THR A 25 9.91 9.18 22.18
N TYR A 26 10.15 10.25 21.43
CA TYR A 26 9.32 10.62 20.29
C TYR A 26 9.59 9.77 19.04
N LEU A 27 10.85 9.65 18.62
CA LEU A 27 11.24 8.94 17.39
C LEU A 27 11.08 7.43 17.52
N HIS A 28 11.28 6.88 18.72
CA HIS A 28 11.22 5.44 19.00
C HIS A 28 9.80 4.96 19.30
N ASN A 29 8.81 5.85 19.23
CA ASN A 29 7.41 5.52 19.38
C ASN A 29 6.93 4.71 18.14
N PRO A 30 6.54 3.43 18.29
CA PRO A 30 6.11 2.59 17.15
C PRO A 30 4.92 3.17 16.37
N GLU A 31 4.04 3.89 17.07
CA GLU A 31 2.91 4.59 16.47
C GLU A 31 3.34 5.67 15.47
N LEU A 32 4.52 6.27 15.64
CA LEU A 32 5.03 7.26 14.69
C LEU A 32 5.30 6.63 13.33
N PHE A 33 5.79 5.38 13.29
CA PHE A 33 5.95 4.66 12.03
C PHE A 33 4.59 4.39 11.38
N SER A 34 3.61 3.93 12.15
CA SER A 34 2.24 3.70 11.65
C SER A 34 1.59 4.98 11.10
N GLN A 35 1.82 6.12 11.75
CA GLN A 35 1.36 7.44 11.26
C GLN A 35 2.08 7.84 9.97
N THR A 36 3.36 7.51 9.83
CA THR A 36 4.13 7.77 8.61
C THR A 36 3.63 6.91 7.44
N VAL A 37 3.26 5.66 7.70
CA VAL A 37 2.60 4.79 6.70
C VAL A 37 1.25 5.38 6.29
N HIS A 38 0.47 5.88 7.24
CA HIS A 38 -0.80 6.55 6.97
C HIS A 38 -0.62 7.83 6.14
N GLU A 39 0.44 8.60 6.36
CA GLU A 39 0.72 9.79 5.54
C GLU A 39 0.99 9.41 4.08
N LEU A 40 1.79 8.37 3.83
CA LEU A 40 1.96 7.85 2.46
C LEU A 40 0.62 7.38 1.88
N ASN A 41 -0.25 6.77 2.69
CA ASN A 41 -1.59 6.38 2.25
C ASN A 41 -2.44 7.59 1.81
N THR A 42 -2.36 8.72 2.52
CA THR A 42 -3.01 9.98 2.12
C THR A 42 -2.50 10.49 0.78
N VAL A 43 -1.18 10.41 0.53
CA VAL A 43 -0.58 10.76 -0.77
C VAL A 43 -1.10 9.83 -1.87
N VAL A 44 -1.11 8.52 -1.64
CA VAL A 44 -1.59 7.52 -2.62
C VAL A 44 -3.06 7.75 -2.97
N MET A 45 -3.92 7.99 -1.97
CA MET A 45 -5.32 8.37 -2.17
C MET A 45 -5.45 9.68 -2.95
N GLY A 46 -4.64 10.68 -2.62
CA GLY A 46 -4.60 11.97 -3.31
C GLY A 46 -4.35 11.84 -4.81
N ASN A 47 -3.51 10.88 -5.21
CA ASN A 47 -3.15 10.60 -6.60
C ASN A 47 -4.13 9.67 -7.34
N ASN A 48 -5.13 9.13 -6.65
CA ASN A 48 -6.12 8.23 -7.25
C ASN A 48 -5.49 6.98 -7.88
N PHE A 49 -4.42 6.46 -7.27
CA PHE A 49 -3.76 5.27 -7.79
C PHE A 49 -4.68 4.04 -7.70
N PRO A 50 -4.74 3.22 -8.75
CA PRO A 50 -5.38 1.91 -8.68
C PRO A 50 -4.80 1.03 -7.54
N PRO A 51 -5.60 0.11 -6.96
CA PRO A 51 -5.22 -0.64 -5.75
C PRO A 51 -3.86 -1.36 -5.79
N MET A 52 -3.55 -1.96 -6.94
CA MET A 52 -2.30 -2.70 -7.16
C MET A 52 -1.08 -1.77 -7.26
N VAL A 53 -1.25 -0.59 -7.84
CA VAL A 53 -0.20 0.45 -7.84
C VAL A 53 0.02 0.97 -6.43
N ALA A 54 -1.05 1.18 -5.65
CA ALA A 54 -0.94 1.51 -4.23
C ALA A 54 -0.14 0.46 -3.45
N ALA A 55 -0.41 -0.84 -3.64
CA ALA A 55 0.35 -1.93 -3.02
C ALA A 55 1.85 -1.85 -3.37
N ARG A 56 2.18 -1.52 -4.62
CA ARG A 56 3.56 -1.27 -5.06
C ARG A 56 4.23 -0.13 -4.29
N ASN A 57 3.48 0.95 -4.02
CA ASN A 57 4.01 2.10 -3.30
C ASN A 57 4.40 1.73 -1.86
N TYR A 58 3.55 0.98 -1.16
CA TYR A 58 3.81 0.58 0.21
C TYR A 58 4.95 -0.43 0.32
N VAL A 59 5.01 -1.45 -0.54
CA VAL A 59 5.99 -2.54 -0.39
C VAL A 59 7.43 -2.05 -0.52
N TYR A 60 7.73 -1.17 -1.48
CA TYR A 60 9.10 -0.65 -1.61
C TYR A 60 9.48 0.27 -0.45
N ALA A 61 8.56 1.11 0.02
CA ALA A 61 8.80 1.96 1.19
C ALA A 61 9.03 1.13 2.45
N ALA A 62 8.20 0.10 2.68
CA ALA A 62 8.29 -0.78 3.84
C ALA A 62 9.58 -1.63 3.82
N VAL A 63 9.98 -2.15 2.65
CA VAL A 63 11.27 -2.86 2.50
C VAL A 63 12.45 -1.94 2.82
N ALA A 64 12.40 -0.66 2.44
CA ALA A 64 13.48 0.27 2.77
C ALA A 64 13.64 0.50 4.28
N ALA A 65 12.53 0.68 5.00
CA ALA A 65 12.56 0.77 6.46
C ALA A 65 13.02 -0.54 7.11
N TYR A 66 12.56 -1.68 6.60
CA TYR A 66 12.93 -2.99 7.10
C TYR A 66 14.42 -3.27 6.95
N GLU A 67 15.02 -2.94 5.81
CA GLU A 67 16.46 -3.15 5.61
C GLU A 67 17.32 -2.30 6.56
N VAL A 68 16.83 -1.13 7.01
CA VAL A 68 17.48 -0.37 8.09
C VAL A 68 17.42 -1.14 9.41
N MET A 69 16.26 -1.70 9.76
CA MET A 69 16.08 -2.50 10.98
C MET A 69 16.92 -3.78 10.97
N ALA A 70 16.91 -4.53 9.87
CA ALA A 70 17.69 -5.76 9.71
C ALA A 70 19.21 -5.50 9.75
N PHE A 71 19.66 -4.34 9.27
CA PHE A 71 21.05 -3.93 9.39
C PHE A 71 21.46 -3.64 10.84
N ALA A 72 20.60 -2.98 11.61
CA ALA A 72 20.86 -2.62 13.00
C ALA A 72 20.70 -3.80 13.97
N HIS A 73 19.83 -4.76 13.64
CA HIS A 73 19.46 -5.89 14.49
C HIS A 73 19.64 -7.24 13.75
N PRO A 74 20.86 -7.59 13.29
CA PRO A 74 21.09 -8.77 12.46
C PRO A 74 20.86 -10.10 13.17
N ASP A 75 20.90 -10.11 14.52
CA ASP A 75 20.61 -11.29 15.33
C ASP A 75 19.09 -11.56 15.48
N GLU A 76 18.25 -10.56 15.18
CA GLU A 76 16.79 -10.61 15.33
C GLU A 76 16.07 -10.63 13.97
N TYR A 77 16.58 -9.90 12.98
CA TYR A 77 15.96 -9.73 11.67
C TYR A 77 16.95 -10.03 10.54
N GLN A 78 16.53 -10.91 9.63
CA GLN A 78 17.32 -11.25 8.45
C GLN A 78 17.01 -10.28 7.32
N SER A 79 18.05 -9.73 6.68
CA SER A 79 17.91 -8.91 5.47
C SER A 79 17.18 -9.68 4.37
N LEU A 80 16.30 -8.99 3.63
CA LEU A 80 15.57 -9.52 2.48
C LEU A 80 16.46 -9.69 1.24
N VAL A 81 17.73 -9.29 1.30
CA VAL A 81 18.71 -9.53 0.23
C VAL A 81 18.80 -11.03 -0.05
N GLY A 82 18.54 -11.42 -1.30
CA GLY A 82 18.50 -12.82 -1.74
C GLY A 82 17.22 -13.57 -1.37
N GLN A 83 16.33 -12.98 -0.57
CA GLN A 83 15.03 -13.57 -0.21
C GLN A 83 13.91 -13.06 -1.11
N VAL A 84 13.90 -11.75 -1.42
CA VAL A 84 12.98 -11.18 -2.41
C VAL A 84 13.63 -11.07 -3.78
N LYS A 85 12.88 -11.33 -4.84
CA LYS A 85 13.41 -11.44 -6.19
C LYS A 85 14.11 -10.16 -6.65
N GLY A 86 15.32 -10.33 -7.17
CA GLY A 86 16.12 -9.26 -7.74
C GLY A 86 16.80 -8.34 -6.73
N LEU A 87 16.53 -8.46 -5.42
CA LEU A 87 17.24 -7.69 -4.40
C LEU A 87 18.54 -8.42 -4.05
N THR A 88 19.62 -8.10 -4.75
CA THR A 88 20.91 -8.79 -4.61
C THR A 88 21.89 -8.10 -3.67
N LYS A 89 21.67 -6.81 -3.39
CA LYS A 89 22.51 -6.02 -2.48
C LYS A 89 21.78 -4.78 -2.01
N VAL A 90 21.96 -4.45 -0.74
CA VAL A 90 21.67 -3.13 -0.17
C VAL A 90 23.00 -2.51 0.29
N SER A 91 23.24 -1.26 -0.10
CA SER A 91 24.40 -0.52 0.35
C SER A 91 24.12 0.13 1.70
N PHE A 92 25.02 -0.05 2.64
CA PHE A 92 25.04 0.65 3.93
C PHE A 92 26.30 1.52 4.01
N PRO A 93 26.26 2.69 4.67
CA PRO A 93 27.47 3.41 5.00
C PRO A 93 28.29 2.62 6.03
N SER A 94 29.53 3.04 6.28
CA SER A 94 30.26 2.57 7.47
C SER A 94 29.39 2.80 8.70
N ALA A 95 29.27 1.78 9.56
CA ALA A 95 28.46 1.86 10.77
C ALA A 95 28.87 3.09 11.59
N ASP A 96 27.95 4.04 11.73
CA ASP A 96 28.11 5.21 12.58
C ASP A 96 27.29 4.99 13.84
N PRO A 97 27.92 4.82 15.02
CA PRO A 97 27.20 4.56 16.27
C PRO A 97 26.32 5.74 16.70
N LYS A 98 26.43 6.91 16.03
CA LYS A 98 25.56 8.06 16.27
C LYS A 98 24.25 8.00 15.49
N ALA A 99 24.11 7.13 14.49
CA ALA A 99 22.87 7.02 13.74
C ALA A 99 21.74 6.53 14.65
N ASP A 100 20.67 7.31 14.77
CA ASP A 100 19.39 6.85 15.32
C ASP A 100 18.67 6.00 14.27
N ILE A 101 18.41 4.74 14.61
CA ILE A 101 17.96 3.69 13.69
C ILE A 101 16.49 3.88 13.30
N GLU A 102 15.64 4.23 14.27
CA GLU A 102 14.23 4.51 14.08
C GLU A 102 14.04 5.76 13.20
N LEU A 103 14.82 6.81 13.43
CA LEU A 103 14.86 7.97 12.52
C LEU A 103 15.30 7.56 11.11
N ALA A 104 16.36 6.76 10.99
CA ALA A 104 16.84 6.30 9.69
C ALA A 104 15.79 5.47 8.95
N ALA A 105 15.02 4.62 9.64
CA ALA A 105 13.94 3.84 9.05
C ALA A 105 12.76 4.71 8.60
N LEU A 106 12.35 5.72 9.38
CA LEU A 106 11.35 6.72 8.96
C LEU A 106 11.78 7.46 7.70
N LEU A 107 13.02 7.96 7.69
CA LEU A 107 13.57 8.69 6.57
C LEU A 107 13.68 7.82 5.32
N ALA A 108 14.06 6.55 5.47
CA ALA A 108 14.12 5.60 4.37
C ALA A 108 12.73 5.30 3.80
N TYR A 109 11.75 5.04 4.68
CA TYR A 109 10.36 4.84 4.28
C TYR A 109 9.82 6.02 3.47
N MET A 110 9.95 7.24 4.00
CA MET A 110 9.44 8.45 3.35
C MET A 110 10.14 8.70 2.01
N LYS A 111 11.47 8.60 1.96
CA LYS A 111 12.26 8.85 0.75
C LYS A 111 11.93 7.86 -0.37
N VAL A 112 11.81 6.58 -0.05
CA VAL A 112 11.43 5.58 -1.05
C VAL A 112 9.96 5.73 -1.42
N GLY A 113 9.08 5.95 -0.44
CA GLY A 113 7.65 6.18 -0.64
C GLY A 113 7.38 7.30 -1.64
N GLU A 114 7.93 8.49 -1.42
CA GLU A 114 7.77 9.62 -2.33
C GLU A 114 8.39 9.37 -3.72
N SER A 115 9.49 8.61 -3.79
CA SER A 115 10.16 8.26 -5.05
C SER A 115 9.37 7.27 -5.91
N VAL A 116 8.54 6.42 -5.28
CA VAL A 116 7.67 5.47 -5.99
C VAL A 116 6.26 6.01 -6.20
N THR A 117 5.90 7.14 -5.57
CA THR A 117 4.66 7.89 -5.80
C THR A 117 4.88 9.16 -6.63
N PHE A 118 3.87 10.05 -6.67
CA PHE A 118 3.92 11.36 -7.30
C PHE A 118 3.20 12.41 -6.43
N PRO A 119 3.54 13.70 -6.51
CA PRO A 119 4.81 14.23 -7.03
C PRO A 119 5.99 13.88 -6.10
N GLU A 120 7.21 13.94 -6.63
CA GLU A 120 8.42 13.90 -5.81
C GLU A 120 8.35 15.00 -4.73
N GLY A 121 8.75 14.69 -3.49
CA GLY A 121 8.62 15.59 -2.35
C GLY A 121 7.22 15.62 -1.72
N SER A 122 6.31 14.70 -2.09
CA SER A 122 4.97 14.61 -1.51
C SER A 122 4.95 14.41 0.00
N LEU A 123 6.03 13.92 0.59
CA LEU A 123 6.19 13.72 2.04
C LEU A 123 7.11 14.75 2.70
N GLN A 124 7.63 15.72 1.95
CA GLN A 124 8.63 16.67 2.45
C GLN A 124 8.11 17.49 3.64
N THR A 125 6.90 18.03 3.55
CA THR A 125 6.28 18.80 4.65
C THR A 125 6.11 17.94 5.92
N TYR A 126 5.70 16.69 5.76
CA TYR A 126 5.56 15.76 6.87
C TYR A 126 6.91 15.44 7.49
N LYS A 127 7.91 15.07 6.67
CA LYS A 127 9.30 14.85 7.09
C LYS A 127 9.86 16.03 7.87
N ASP A 128 9.70 17.25 7.37
CA ASP A 128 10.18 18.46 8.01
C ASP A 128 9.52 18.69 9.37
N SER A 129 8.23 18.36 9.51
CA SER A 129 7.52 18.44 10.79
C SER A 129 8.08 17.47 11.83
N ILE A 130 8.39 16.23 11.44
CA ILE A 130 9.01 15.21 12.32
C ILE A 130 10.38 15.68 12.78
N LEU A 131 11.23 16.11 11.84
CA LEU A 131 12.58 16.58 12.15
C LEU A 131 12.55 17.84 13.02
N GLN A 132 11.65 18.79 12.74
CA GLN A 132 11.53 20.00 13.56
C GLN A 132 11.11 19.66 14.99
N LEU A 133 10.15 18.74 15.17
CA LEU A 133 9.73 18.32 16.51
C LEU A 133 10.85 17.57 17.24
N ALA A 134 11.57 16.68 16.55
CA ALA A 134 12.72 15.98 17.13
C ALA A 134 13.84 16.93 17.55
N ARG A 135 14.17 17.93 16.72
CA ARG A 135 15.13 19.01 17.04
C ARG A 135 14.70 19.81 18.26
N ASN A 136 13.41 20.18 18.33
CA ASN A 136 12.85 20.87 19.51
C ASN A 136 12.96 20.03 20.79
N LYS A 137 12.98 18.69 20.66
CA LYS A 137 13.18 17.73 21.76
C LYS A 137 14.64 17.36 22.01
N GLY A 138 15.59 18.03 21.34
CA GLY A 138 17.01 17.88 21.59
C GLY A 138 17.76 16.94 20.65
N LEU A 139 17.20 16.56 19.49
CA LEU A 139 17.91 15.77 18.47
C LEU A 139 19.24 16.46 18.08
N PRO A 140 20.39 15.84 18.35
CA PRO A 140 21.69 16.40 17.97
C PRO A 140 21.88 16.40 16.44
N GLY A 141 22.48 17.46 15.91
CA GLY A 141 22.68 17.59 14.46
C GLY A 141 23.60 16.54 13.84
N ASP A 142 24.53 15.98 14.62
CA ASP A 142 25.39 14.86 14.17
C ASP A 142 24.64 13.52 14.15
N VAL A 143 23.74 13.27 15.11
CA VAL A 143 22.80 12.14 15.10
C VAL A 143 21.87 12.22 13.89
N GLU A 144 21.23 13.37 13.67
CA GLU A 144 20.34 13.57 12.50
C GLU A 144 21.07 13.32 11.18
N LYS A 145 22.29 13.86 11.04
CA LYS A 145 23.11 13.67 9.85
C LYS A 145 23.50 12.20 9.65
N ALA A 146 23.90 11.50 10.71
CA ALA A 146 24.23 10.08 10.65
C ALA A 146 23.02 9.22 10.24
N SER A 147 21.84 9.47 10.83
CA SER A 147 20.58 8.81 10.46
C SER A 147 20.19 9.06 9.00
N GLN A 148 20.31 10.30 8.53
CA GLN A 148 19.99 10.65 7.14
C GLN A 148 20.95 9.96 6.15
N LEU A 149 22.24 9.86 6.47
CA LEU A 149 23.22 9.15 5.63
C LEU A 149 22.89 7.65 5.51
N LEU A 150 22.51 7.00 6.61
CA LEU A 150 22.05 5.61 6.61
C LEU A 150 20.79 5.44 5.74
N ALA A 151 19.77 6.27 5.99
CA ALA A 151 18.52 6.27 5.24
C ALA A 151 18.75 6.48 3.74
N ASP A 152 19.61 7.42 3.37
CA ASP A 152 19.91 7.75 1.97
C ASP A 152 20.58 6.60 1.23
N SER A 153 21.52 5.91 1.87
CA SER A 153 22.23 4.77 1.28
C SER A 153 21.29 3.59 1.02
N VAL A 154 20.44 3.25 1.99
CA VAL A 154 19.45 2.18 1.87
C VAL A 154 18.42 2.54 0.81
N SER A 155 17.84 3.74 0.89
CA SER A 155 16.84 4.23 -0.05
C SER A 155 17.34 4.21 -1.49
N ALA A 156 18.58 4.65 -1.72
CA ALA A 156 19.16 4.64 -3.07
C ALA A 156 19.26 3.22 -3.64
N SER A 157 19.51 2.22 -2.79
CA SER A 157 19.55 0.81 -3.21
C SER A 157 18.16 0.29 -3.57
N ILE A 158 17.16 0.56 -2.72
CA ILE A 158 15.77 0.13 -2.94
C ILE A 158 15.14 0.84 -4.15
N ILE A 159 15.38 2.14 -4.35
CA ILE A 159 14.92 2.89 -5.53
C ILE A 159 15.54 2.33 -6.81
N ARG A 160 16.82 1.93 -6.80
CA ARG A 160 17.44 1.28 -7.96
C ARG A 160 16.79 -0.08 -8.23
N TRP A 161 16.57 -0.87 -7.19
CA TRP A 161 15.93 -2.19 -7.30
C TRP A 161 14.47 -2.12 -7.78
N SER A 162 13.72 -1.10 -7.37
CA SER A 162 12.32 -0.90 -7.77
C SER A 162 12.14 -0.53 -9.24
N LYS A 163 13.17 0.07 -9.87
CA LYS A 163 13.15 0.37 -11.33
C LYS A 163 13.26 -0.87 -12.21
N GLY A 164 13.70 -2.01 -11.65
CA GLY A 164 13.88 -3.27 -12.37
C GLY A 164 12.72 -4.25 -12.24
N ASP A 165 11.52 -3.79 -11.90
CA ASP A 165 10.35 -4.65 -11.63
C ASP A 165 9.32 -4.72 -12.76
N ASN A 166 9.66 -4.18 -13.93
CA ASN A 166 8.81 -4.10 -15.11
C ASN A 166 7.66 -3.07 -15.04
N TYR A 167 7.53 -2.28 -13.97
CA TYR A 167 6.45 -1.29 -13.83
C TYR A 167 6.48 -0.19 -14.90
N LEU A 168 7.66 0.36 -15.23
CA LEU A 168 7.79 1.42 -16.23
C LEU A 168 7.46 0.93 -17.64
N GLN A 169 7.87 -0.30 -17.97
CA GLN A 169 7.65 -0.95 -19.25
C GLN A 169 6.15 -1.18 -19.48
N THR A 170 5.41 -1.62 -18.45
CA THR A 170 3.96 -1.85 -18.56
C THR A 170 3.15 -0.56 -18.75
N ARG A 171 3.71 0.63 -18.48
CA ARG A 171 2.99 1.91 -18.74
C ARG A 171 2.76 2.18 -20.22
N GLY A 172 3.61 1.63 -21.09
CA GLY A 172 3.51 1.71 -22.55
C GLY A 172 2.94 0.45 -23.20
N ALA A 173 2.51 -0.54 -22.42
CA ALA A 173 1.96 -1.79 -22.94
C ALA A 173 0.58 -1.56 -23.60
N GLU A 174 0.15 -2.56 -24.36
CA GLU A 174 -1.14 -2.50 -25.05
C GLU A 174 -2.31 -2.40 -24.05
N LYS A 175 -3.40 -1.77 -24.50
CA LYS A 175 -4.61 -1.70 -23.68
C LYS A 175 -5.44 -2.95 -23.88
N TYR A 176 -6.20 -3.30 -22.86
CA TYR A 176 -7.23 -4.34 -22.98
C TYR A 176 -8.18 -4.04 -24.15
N THR A 177 -8.27 -4.99 -25.08
CA THR A 177 -9.20 -4.89 -26.21
C THR A 177 -10.58 -5.37 -25.79
N VAL A 178 -11.56 -4.46 -25.83
CA VAL A 178 -12.97 -4.77 -25.61
C VAL A 178 -13.50 -5.45 -26.87
N LYS A 179 -14.06 -6.66 -26.70
CA LYS A 179 -14.65 -7.45 -27.78
C LYS A 179 -16.10 -7.78 -27.43
N ASP A 180 -16.96 -7.84 -28.43
CA ASP A 180 -18.34 -8.30 -28.27
C ASP A 180 -18.38 -9.83 -28.25
N GLU A 181 -17.96 -10.40 -27.11
CA GLU A 181 -17.94 -11.83 -26.86
C GLU A 181 -18.77 -12.12 -25.60
N PRO A 182 -19.74 -13.06 -25.64
CA PRO A 182 -20.55 -13.40 -24.46
C PRO A 182 -19.67 -13.82 -23.27
N GLY A 183 -19.95 -13.25 -22.11
CA GLY A 183 -19.22 -13.55 -20.87
C GLY A 183 -17.89 -12.82 -20.69
N ARG A 184 -17.43 -12.08 -21.71
CA ARG A 184 -16.20 -11.28 -21.62
C ARG A 184 -16.45 -9.91 -21.00
N TRP A 185 -15.50 -9.43 -20.20
CA TRP A 185 -15.56 -8.14 -19.54
C TRP A 185 -15.62 -6.99 -20.54
N VAL A 186 -16.54 -6.07 -20.26
CA VAL A 186 -16.71 -4.78 -20.93
C VAL A 186 -16.76 -3.67 -19.89
N PRO A 187 -16.37 -2.43 -20.23
CA PRO A 187 -16.50 -1.30 -19.31
C PRO A 187 -17.93 -1.10 -18.82
N THR A 188 -18.08 -0.76 -17.55
CA THR A 188 -19.39 -0.57 -16.89
C THR A 188 -19.68 0.92 -16.65
N PRO A 189 -20.97 1.32 -16.63
CA PRO A 189 -21.38 2.67 -16.25
C PRO A 189 -20.96 3.05 -14.81
N PRO A 190 -21.00 4.35 -14.47
CA PRO A 190 -21.21 5.49 -15.36
C PRO A 190 -19.96 5.90 -16.15
N LEU A 191 -18.77 5.47 -15.70
CA LEU A 191 -17.49 5.96 -16.24
C LEU A 191 -17.10 5.29 -17.57
N TYR A 192 -17.48 4.02 -17.77
CA TYR A 192 -16.97 3.18 -18.87
C TYR A 192 -15.44 3.22 -18.96
N GLY A 193 -14.79 3.14 -17.80
CA GLY A 193 -13.34 3.25 -17.68
C GLY A 193 -12.58 2.15 -18.40
N SER A 194 -11.37 2.46 -18.86
CA SER A 194 -10.44 1.46 -19.40
C SER A 194 -10.11 0.40 -18.34
N ALA A 195 -9.81 -0.83 -18.79
CA ALA A 195 -9.44 -1.91 -17.88
C ALA A 195 -8.21 -1.53 -17.06
N ALA A 196 -8.30 -1.64 -15.74
CA ALA A 196 -7.25 -1.25 -14.83
C ALA A 196 -6.11 -2.27 -14.80
N GLU A 197 -4.94 -1.85 -15.27
CA GLU A 197 -3.68 -2.60 -15.22
C GLU A 197 -3.72 -4.01 -15.86
N PRO A 198 -4.06 -4.14 -17.16
CA PRO A 198 -4.13 -5.44 -17.82
C PRO A 198 -2.83 -6.23 -17.82
N HIS A 199 -1.68 -5.56 -17.70
CA HIS A 199 -0.34 -6.15 -17.67
C HIS A 199 0.23 -6.29 -16.25
N TRP A 200 -0.59 -6.20 -15.20
CA TRP A 200 -0.08 -6.27 -13.82
C TRP A 200 0.55 -7.62 -13.48
N MET A 201 0.17 -8.70 -14.18
CA MET A 201 0.78 -10.02 -14.03
C MET A 201 2.25 -10.09 -14.48
N GLU A 202 2.72 -9.09 -15.24
CA GLU A 202 4.08 -9.02 -15.75
C GLU A 202 5.04 -8.28 -14.82
N ILE A 203 4.51 -7.69 -13.74
CA ILE A 203 5.31 -7.07 -12.69
C ILE A 203 6.09 -8.16 -11.95
N ARG A 204 7.36 -7.88 -11.65
CA ARG A 204 8.21 -8.80 -10.88
C ARG A 204 7.59 -9.02 -9.50
N THR A 205 7.27 -10.28 -9.20
CA THR A 205 6.86 -10.72 -7.86
C THR A 205 7.98 -10.55 -6.84
N MET A 206 7.65 -10.46 -5.57
CA MET A 206 8.60 -10.40 -4.45
C MET A 206 9.06 -11.79 -4.05
N VAL A 207 8.13 -12.68 -3.74
CA VAL A 207 8.40 -14.03 -3.21
C VAL A 207 7.78 -15.14 -4.04
N LEU A 208 6.67 -14.89 -4.74
CA LEU A 208 6.04 -15.91 -5.58
C LEU A 208 6.94 -16.32 -6.73
N ASP A 209 7.06 -17.63 -7.01
CA ASP A 209 7.83 -18.13 -8.16
C ASP A 209 7.28 -17.62 -9.51
N SER A 210 5.96 -17.51 -9.63
CA SER A 210 5.28 -16.94 -10.80
C SER A 210 3.91 -16.40 -10.41
N ALA A 211 3.33 -15.52 -11.24
CA ALA A 211 1.98 -15.01 -11.04
C ALA A 211 0.90 -16.10 -11.07
N SER A 212 1.20 -17.29 -11.62
CA SER A 212 0.23 -18.38 -11.77
C SER A 212 0.36 -19.50 -10.74
N ILE A 213 1.31 -19.44 -9.80
CA ILE A 213 1.58 -20.54 -8.86
C ILE A 213 0.36 -20.90 -7.99
N PHE A 214 -0.47 -19.92 -7.65
CA PHE A 214 -1.71 -20.11 -6.88
C PHE A 214 -2.97 -19.93 -7.74
N ALA A 215 -2.95 -20.33 -9.01
CA ALA A 215 -4.12 -20.20 -9.87
C ALA A 215 -5.31 -21.03 -9.32
N PRO A 216 -6.49 -20.42 -9.10
CA PRO A 216 -7.68 -21.14 -8.65
C PRO A 216 -8.29 -21.96 -9.80
N PRO A 217 -9.29 -22.83 -9.51
CA PRO A 217 -10.13 -23.44 -10.53
C PRO A 217 -10.73 -22.39 -11.49
N PRO A 218 -11.08 -22.76 -12.73
CA PRO A 218 -11.77 -21.83 -13.63
C PRO A 218 -13.12 -21.39 -13.05
N PRO A 219 -13.59 -20.16 -13.39
CA PRO A 219 -14.94 -19.72 -13.06
C PRO A 219 -15.97 -20.59 -13.80
N PRO A 220 -17.25 -20.59 -13.36
CA PRO A 220 -18.31 -21.27 -14.10
C PRO A 220 -18.38 -20.78 -15.55
N ASP A 221 -18.58 -21.71 -16.48
CA ASP A 221 -18.73 -21.38 -17.89
C ASP A 221 -19.92 -20.44 -18.09
N TYR A 222 -19.73 -19.40 -18.90
CA TYR A 222 -20.78 -18.46 -19.23
C TYR A 222 -21.97 -19.18 -19.89
N ASN A 223 -23.09 -19.27 -19.18
CA ASN A 223 -24.30 -19.89 -19.69
C ASN A 223 -25.55 -19.28 -19.03
N ILE A 224 -25.95 -18.11 -19.51
CA ILE A 224 -27.14 -17.41 -18.99
C ILE A 224 -28.46 -17.95 -19.54
N THR A 225 -28.43 -18.86 -20.52
CA THR A 225 -29.65 -19.42 -21.15
C THR A 225 -30.16 -20.66 -20.44
N ASP A 226 -29.28 -21.43 -19.78
CA ASP A 226 -29.67 -22.58 -18.95
C ASP A 226 -29.84 -22.19 -17.48
N LYS A 227 -31.08 -22.27 -16.98
CA LYS A 227 -31.44 -21.96 -15.59
C LYS A 227 -30.82 -22.92 -14.57
N ASN A 228 -30.40 -24.10 -15.00
CA ASN A 228 -29.74 -25.08 -14.16
C ASN A 228 -28.21 -24.93 -14.16
N SER A 229 -27.66 -24.05 -15.01
CA SER A 229 -26.24 -23.80 -15.04
C SER A 229 -25.78 -23.11 -13.75
N LYS A 230 -24.56 -23.43 -13.32
CA LYS A 230 -23.95 -22.78 -12.15
C LYS A 230 -23.82 -21.26 -12.35
N TYR A 231 -23.50 -20.83 -13.57
CA TYR A 231 -23.39 -19.40 -13.90
C TYR A 231 -24.72 -18.66 -13.72
N TYR A 232 -25.82 -19.21 -14.23
CA TYR A 232 -27.15 -18.62 -14.06
C TYR A 232 -27.52 -18.53 -12.57
N GLN A 233 -27.28 -19.60 -11.81
CA GLN A 233 -27.56 -19.64 -10.38
C GLN A 233 -26.78 -18.58 -9.60
N GLU A 234 -25.49 -18.39 -9.91
CA GLU A 234 -24.66 -17.35 -9.28
C GLU A 234 -25.12 -15.92 -9.66
N VAL A 235 -25.50 -15.68 -10.92
CA VAL A 235 -26.07 -14.37 -11.33
C VAL A 235 -27.36 -14.08 -10.57
N MET A 236 -28.26 -15.06 -10.47
CA MET A 236 -29.51 -14.89 -9.72
C MET A 236 -29.28 -14.73 -8.21
N LEU A 237 -28.29 -15.43 -7.64
CA LEU A 237 -27.89 -15.25 -6.25
C LEU A 237 -27.45 -13.80 -5.99
N ILE A 238 -26.59 -13.25 -6.85
CA ILE A 238 -26.10 -11.87 -6.74
C ILE A 238 -27.25 -10.87 -6.89
N LYS A 239 -28.09 -11.03 -7.91
CA LYS A 239 -29.24 -10.15 -8.14
C LYS A 239 -30.16 -10.13 -6.91
N ASN A 240 -30.57 -11.32 -6.44
CA ASN A 240 -31.48 -11.44 -5.30
C ASN A 240 -30.87 -10.87 -4.02
N ALA A 241 -29.58 -11.11 -3.77
CA ALA A 241 -28.89 -10.58 -2.60
C ALA A 241 -28.87 -9.05 -2.58
N VAL A 242 -28.58 -8.40 -3.73
CA VAL A 242 -28.57 -6.94 -3.85
C VAL A 242 -29.98 -6.35 -3.71
N ASP A 243 -30.99 -7.02 -4.27
CA ASP A 243 -32.40 -6.57 -4.21
C ASP A 243 -32.97 -6.64 -2.77
N SER A 244 -32.33 -7.37 -1.87
CA SER A 244 -32.80 -7.59 -0.49
C SER A 244 -31.74 -7.33 0.58
N LEU A 245 -30.80 -6.39 0.36
CA LEU A 245 -29.77 -6.05 1.34
C LEU A 245 -30.38 -5.48 2.63
N THR A 246 -29.99 -6.05 3.77
CA THR A 246 -30.23 -5.45 5.09
C THR A 246 -29.34 -4.22 5.29
N ASP A 247 -29.71 -3.35 6.24
CA ASP A 247 -28.90 -2.16 6.53
C ASP A 247 -27.49 -2.51 7.04
N GLU A 248 -27.35 -3.62 7.78
CA GLU A 248 -26.05 -4.15 8.18
C GLU A 248 -25.21 -4.58 6.97
N GLN A 249 -25.81 -5.29 6.00
CA GLN A 249 -25.10 -5.70 4.80
C GLN A 249 -24.67 -4.51 3.93
N LYS A 250 -25.49 -3.45 3.87
CA LYS A 250 -25.12 -2.18 3.22
C LYS A 250 -23.93 -1.53 3.91
N HIS A 251 -23.95 -1.48 5.24
CA HIS A 251 -22.84 -0.91 6.02
C HIS A 251 -21.54 -1.69 5.81
N ILE A 252 -21.59 -3.03 5.85
CA ILE A 252 -20.44 -3.90 5.56
C ILE A 252 -19.92 -3.66 4.14
N ALA A 253 -20.81 -3.54 3.15
CA ALA A 253 -20.42 -3.26 1.77
C ALA A 253 -19.73 -1.89 1.63
N GLU A 254 -20.23 -0.85 2.29
CA GLU A 254 -19.62 0.49 2.26
C GLU A 254 -18.27 0.54 2.97
N PHE A 255 -18.13 -0.20 4.07
CA PHE A 255 -16.90 -0.30 4.85
C PHE A 255 -15.76 -0.93 4.04
N TRP A 256 -16.07 -1.93 3.22
CA TRP A 256 -15.10 -2.65 2.38
C TRP A 256 -15.11 -2.25 0.90
N ASP A 257 -15.84 -1.19 0.51
CA ASP A 257 -15.93 -0.76 -0.89
C ASP A 257 -14.55 -0.38 -1.43
N ASP A 258 -13.82 0.44 -0.67
CA ASP A 258 -12.43 0.87 -0.91
C ASP A 258 -12.12 1.17 -2.39
N ASN A 259 -13.11 1.66 -3.13
CA ASN A 259 -12.95 2.03 -4.52
C ASN A 259 -12.30 3.42 -4.55
N PRO A 260 -11.02 3.54 -4.96
CA PRO A 260 -10.28 4.79 -4.84
C PRO A 260 -10.90 5.91 -5.69
N PHE A 261 -11.67 5.56 -6.71
CA PHE A 261 -12.41 6.51 -7.53
C PHE A 261 -13.86 6.07 -7.76
N LYS A 262 -14.79 6.71 -7.04
CA LYS A 262 -16.22 6.61 -7.30
C LYS A 262 -16.68 7.80 -8.14
N MET A 263 -17.30 7.55 -9.29
CA MET A 263 -17.87 8.59 -10.14
C MET A 263 -19.32 8.84 -9.73
N ASN A 264 -19.60 10.02 -9.19
CA ASN A 264 -20.95 10.43 -8.84
C ASN A 264 -21.56 11.24 -9.99
N VAL A 265 -22.81 10.92 -10.33
CA VAL A 265 -23.58 11.60 -11.38
C VAL A 265 -24.90 12.07 -10.78
N THR A 266 -25.10 13.39 -10.72
CA THR A 266 -26.34 14.02 -10.26
C THR A 266 -26.81 15.04 -11.29
N GLY A 267 -27.79 14.68 -12.11
CA GLY A 267 -28.20 15.51 -13.25
C GLY A 267 -27.05 15.68 -14.25
N HIS A 268 -26.68 16.93 -14.55
CA HIS A 268 -25.55 17.26 -15.43
C HIS A 268 -24.20 17.34 -14.69
N VAL A 269 -24.18 17.16 -13.37
CA VAL A 269 -22.96 17.29 -12.55
C VAL A 269 -22.31 15.92 -12.41
N MET A 270 -21.02 15.84 -12.78
CA MET A 270 -20.17 14.68 -12.56
C MET A 270 -18.99 15.06 -11.66
N TYR A 271 -18.78 14.32 -10.57
CA TYR A 271 -17.65 14.53 -9.66
C TYR A 271 -17.14 13.23 -9.06
N GLY A 272 -15.83 13.14 -8.83
CA GLY A 272 -15.18 11.96 -8.24
C GLY A 272 -15.09 12.06 -6.72
N SER A 273 -15.47 10.99 -6.02
CA SER A 273 -15.14 10.80 -4.61
C SER A 273 -13.90 9.92 -4.48
N LYS A 274 -13.01 10.29 -3.56
CA LYS A 274 -11.79 9.54 -3.26
C LYS A 274 -11.95 8.75 -1.97
N LYS A 275 -11.43 7.53 -1.96
CA LYS A 275 -11.31 6.67 -0.78
C LYS A 275 -9.93 6.05 -0.76
N PHE A 276 -9.54 5.48 0.39
CA PHE A 276 -8.41 4.56 0.40
C PHE A 276 -8.74 3.35 -0.48
N SER A 277 -7.69 2.80 -1.09
CA SER A 277 -7.78 1.50 -1.76
C SER A 277 -7.71 0.39 -0.72
N PRO A 278 -8.03 -0.87 -1.07
CA PRO A 278 -7.98 -1.98 -0.13
C PRO A 278 -6.57 -2.16 0.46
N SER A 279 -5.54 -1.89 -0.33
CA SER A 279 -4.14 -1.87 0.10
C SER A 279 -3.92 -0.88 1.25
N GLY A 280 -4.46 0.34 1.14
CA GLY A 280 -4.35 1.38 2.16
C GLY A 280 -5.17 1.07 3.42
N HIS A 281 -6.33 0.43 3.26
CA HIS A 281 -7.12 -0.06 4.38
C HIS A 281 -6.32 -1.11 5.18
N TRP A 282 -5.77 -2.13 4.52
CA TRP A 282 -4.94 -3.14 5.19
C TRP A 282 -3.68 -2.56 5.83
N MET A 283 -3.03 -1.56 5.22
CA MET A 283 -1.95 -0.83 5.90
C MET A 283 -2.42 -0.18 7.21
N SER A 284 -3.63 0.38 7.23
CA SER A 284 -4.19 0.96 8.46
C SER A 284 -4.53 -0.11 9.51
N VAL A 285 -5.03 -1.28 9.09
CA VAL A 285 -5.31 -2.42 9.98
C VAL A 285 -4.04 -2.92 10.67
N ILE A 286 -2.91 -3.02 9.95
CA ILE A 286 -1.63 -3.44 10.54
C ILE A 286 -1.21 -2.48 11.66
N GLY A 287 -1.31 -1.16 11.44
CA GLY A 287 -0.96 -0.18 12.47
C GLY A 287 -1.83 -0.32 13.73
N ILE A 288 -3.13 -0.62 13.56
CA ILE A 288 -4.05 -0.90 14.67
C ILE A 288 -3.64 -2.19 15.40
N ALA A 289 -3.36 -3.26 14.64
CA ALA A 289 -2.97 -4.55 15.19
C ALA A 289 -1.63 -4.48 15.94
N ALA A 290 -0.62 -3.82 15.37
CA ALA A 290 0.69 -3.62 15.99
C ALA A 290 0.57 -2.86 17.32
N LYS A 291 -0.24 -1.79 17.35
CA LYS A 291 -0.56 -1.06 18.59
C LYS A 291 -1.25 -1.93 19.62
N GLN A 292 -2.26 -2.72 19.22
CA GLN A 292 -2.99 -3.60 20.12
C GLN A 292 -2.10 -4.70 20.69
N ALA A 293 -1.21 -5.25 19.86
CA ALA A 293 -0.21 -6.25 20.25
C ALA A 293 0.96 -5.66 21.04
N LYS A 294 1.05 -4.33 21.16
CA LYS A 294 2.15 -3.60 21.81
C LYS A 294 3.52 -3.94 21.21
N TYR A 295 3.55 -4.05 19.89
CA TYR A 295 4.79 -4.29 19.16
C TYR A 295 5.78 -3.15 19.38
N SER A 296 7.04 -3.53 19.50
CA SER A 296 8.17 -2.61 19.41
C SER A 296 8.23 -1.94 18.04
N TYR A 297 9.12 -0.96 17.91
CA TYR A 297 9.31 -0.26 16.65
C TYR A 297 9.73 -1.22 15.53
N ALA A 298 10.72 -2.07 15.80
CA ALA A 298 11.24 -3.04 14.84
C ALA A 298 10.18 -4.09 14.46
N GLU A 299 9.41 -4.60 15.42
CA GLU A 299 8.27 -5.51 15.16
C GLU A 299 7.19 -4.84 14.30
N THR A 300 6.92 -3.56 14.52
CA THR A 300 5.97 -2.78 13.72
C THR A 300 6.45 -2.65 12.27
N VAL A 301 7.71 -2.23 12.06
CA VAL A 301 8.31 -2.15 10.71
C VAL A 301 8.28 -3.51 10.01
N TYR A 302 8.63 -4.58 10.74
CA TYR A 302 8.58 -5.95 10.24
C TYR A 302 7.18 -6.36 9.78
N ALA A 303 6.16 -6.09 10.59
CA ALA A 303 4.77 -6.40 10.26
C ALA A 303 4.33 -5.69 8.96
N PHE A 304 4.62 -4.38 8.84
CA PHE A 304 4.33 -3.64 7.62
C PHE A 304 5.07 -4.19 6.38
N ALA A 305 6.35 -4.56 6.53
CA ALA A 305 7.14 -5.12 5.43
C ALA A 305 6.57 -6.48 4.97
N LYS A 306 6.30 -7.40 5.89
CA LYS A 306 5.73 -8.71 5.55
C LYS A 306 4.37 -8.60 4.89
N THR A 307 3.44 -7.85 5.47
CA THR A 307 2.09 -7.74 4.92
C THR A 307 2.07 -7.00 3.60
N SER A 308 2.91 -5.96 3.42
CA SER A 308 2.98 -5.27 2.12
C SER A 308 3.57 -6.16 1.01
N ILE A 309 4.51 -7.05 1.33
CA ILE A 309 5.01 -8.09 0.41
C ILE A 309 3.87 -9.04 0.01
N ALA A 310 3.13 -9.57 0.98
CA ALA A 310 2.01 -10.49 0.73
C ALA A 310 0.88 -9.82 -0.08
N LEU A 311 0.53 -8.58 0.24
CA LEU A 311 -0.44 -7.78 -0.52
C LEU A 311 0.02 -7.56 -1.96
N PHE A 312 1.25 -7.13 -2.17
CA PHE A 312 1.75 -6.85 -3.52
C PHE A 312 1.73 -8.10 -4.42
N ASP A 313 2.21 -9.23 -3.91
CA ASP A 313 2.23 -10.49 -4.66
C ASP A 313 0.84 -11.06 -4.89
N SER A 314 -0.07 -10.92 -3.93
CA SER A 314 -1.47 -11.34 -4.09
C SER A 314 -2.21 -10.50 -5.14
N PHE A 315 -1.89 -9.20 -5.29
CA PHE A 315 -2.36 -8.40 -6.42
C PHE A 315 -1.84 -8.92 -7.76
N ILE A 316 -0.55 -9.29 -7.87
CA ILE A 316 0.01 -9.85 -9.12
C ILE A 316 -0.72 -11.13 -9.51
N GLN A 317 -0.92 -12.05 -8.56
CA GLN A 317 -1.64 -13.30 -8.79
C GLN A 317 -3.11 -13.05 -9.15
N CYS A 318 -3.80 -12.18 -8.42
CA CYS A 318 -5.22 -11.91 -8.66
C CYS A 318 -5.42 -11.31 -10.06
N TRP A 319 -4.54 -10.39 -10.48
CA TRP A 319 -4.60 -9.77 -11.79
C TRP A 319 -4.26 -10.75 -12.92
N TYR A 320 -3.33 -11.69 -12.70
CA TYR A 320 -3.13 -12.81 -13.62
C TYR A 320 -4.44 -13.56 -13.89
N VAL A 321 -5.19 -13.92 -12.85
CA VAL A 321 -6.45 -14.66 -12.99
C VAL A 321 -7.53 -13.81 -13.67
N LYS A 322 -7.67 -12.54 -13.27
CA LYS A 322 -8.62 -11.59 -13.88
C LYS A 322 -8.46 -11.46 -15.38
N TYR A 323 -7.22 -11.27 -15.84
CA TYR A 323 -6.95 -11.08 -17.27
C TYR A 323 -6.73 -12.39 -18.04
N LYS A 324 -6.60 -13.53 -17.35
CA LYS A 324 -6.71 -14.86 -17.96
C LYS A 324 -8.15 -15.17 -18.35
N TYR A 325 -9.11 -15.02 -17.43
CA TYR A 325 -10.50 -15.42 -17.68
C TYR A 325 -11.38 -14.28 -18.21
N ASN A 326 -11.03 -13.03 -17.92
CA ASN A 326 -11.70 -11.84 -18.43
C ASN A 326 -13.22 -11.85 -18.23
N THR A 327 -13.70 -12.34 -17.08
CA THR A 327 -15.12 -12.54 -16.85
C THR A 327 -15.89 -11.22 -16.71
N VAL A 328 -17.08 -11.21 -17.31
CA VAL A 328 -18.03 -10.09 -17.27
C VAL A 328 -18.55 -9.84 -15.85
N ARG A 329 -18.89 -8.59 -15.56
CA ARG A 329 -19.45 -8.17 -14.27
C ARG A 329 -20.95 -8.49 -14.18
N PRO A 330 -21.49 -8.75 -12.98
CA PRO A 330 -22.91 -9.11 -12.82
C PRO A 330 -23.86 -8.07 -13.40
N GLU A 331 -23.59 -6.78 -13.20
CA GLU A 331 -24.47 -5.70 -13.72
C GLU A 331 -24.66 -5.76 -15.23
N THR A 332 -23.63 -6.12 -15.99
CA THR A 332 -23.72 -6.19 -17.46
C THR A 332 -24.69 -7.29 -17.88
N VAL A 333 -24.65 -8.43 -17.19
CA VAL A 333 -25.51 -9.58 -17.49
C VAL A 333 -26.93 -9.33 -17.01
N ILE A 334 -27.09 -8.83 -15.78
CA ILE A 334 -28.40 -8.52 -15.20
C ILE A 334 -29.13 -7.48 -16.06
N ASN A 335 -28.43 -6.41 -16.47
CA ASN A 335 -29.00 -5.37 -17.33
C ASN A 335 -29.40 -5.87 -18.71
N LYS A 336 -28.63 -6.81 -19.28
CA LYS A 336 -28.88 -7.33 -20.62
C LYS A 336 -30.04 -8.34 -20.67
N TYR A 337 -30.18 -9.18 -19.66
CA TYR A 337 -31.05 -10.36 -19.72
C TYR A 337 -32.24 -10.34 -18.75
N PHE A 338 -32.23 -9.51 -17.71
CA PHE A 338 -33.25 -9.55 -16.66
C PHE A 338 -33.92 -8.20 -16.41
N ASP A 339 -33.15 -7.14 -16.19
CA ASP A 339 -33.68 -5.82 -15.89
C ASP A 339 -32.69 -4.72 -16.31
N PRO A 340 -32.94 -3.97 -17.39
CA PRO A 340 -32.04 -2.91 -17.87
C PRO A 340 -31.86 -1.74 -16.88
N ASN A 341 -32.75 -1.61 -15.90
CA ASN A 341 -32.71 -0.56 -14.88
C ASN A 341 -32.04 -1.02 -13.58
N TRP A 342 -31.67 -2.30 -13.45
CA TRP A 342 -31.01 -2.81 -12.26
C TRP A 342 -29.65 -2.15 -12.06
N ARG A 343 -29.30 -1.86 -10.80
CA ARG A 343 -28.00 -1.27 -10.46
C ARG A 343 -27.42 -2.00 -9.26
N PRO A 344 -26.10 -2.28 -9.26
CA PRO A 344 -25.45 -2.80 -8.07
C PRO A 344 -25.46 -1.76 -6.95
N TYR A 345 -25.40 -2.22 -5.70
CA TYR A 345 -25.32 -1.33 -4.54
C TYR A 345 -24.02 -0.49 -4.55
N LEU A 346 -22.90 -1.15 -4.83
CA LEU A 346 -21.60 -0.51 -5.04
C LEU A 346 -21.33 -0.30 -6.53
N GLN A 347 -20.64 0.79 -6.87
CA GLN A 347 -20.23 1.01 -8.26
C GLN A 347 -19.23 -0.07 -8.69
N THR A 348 -19.47 -0.73 -9.81
CA THR A 348 -18.55 -1.74 -10.33
C THR A 348 -17.22 -1.12 -10.75
N PRO A 349 -16.08 -1.63 -10.25
CA PRO A 349 -14.78 -1.10 -10.62
C PRO A 349 -14.32 -1.63 -11.99
N ALA A 350 -13.47 -0.84 -12.66
CA ALA A 350 -13.11 -1.01 -14.07
C ALA A 350 -12.09 -2.13 -14.35
N PHE A 351 -12.42 -3.37 -14.01
CA PHE A 351 -11.60 -4.55 -14.31
C PHE A 351 -12.45 -5.85 -14.31
N PRO A 352 -11.97 -6.94 -14.94
CA PRO A 352 -12.65 -8.23 -14.96
C PRO A 352 -13.02 -8.76 -13.57
N GLU A 353 -14.06 -9.60 -13.52
CA GLU A 353 -14.72 -9.98 -12.28
C GLU A 353 -13.90 -11.00 -11.46
N TYR A 354 -13.44 -12.09 -12.07
CA TYR A 354 -12.92 -13.27 -11.37
C TYR A 354 -11.39 -13.30 -11.27
N THR A 355 -10.76 -13.49 -10.11
CA THR A 355 -11.33 -13.60 -8.77
C THR A 355 -11.58 -12.24 -8.12
N CYS A 356 -12.23 -12.21 -6.96
CA CYS A 356 -12.38 -11.00 -6.17
C CYS A 356 -11.02 -10.51 -5.62
N GLY A 357 -10.62 -9.29 -6.00
CA GLY A 357 -9.39 -8.65 -5.50
C GLY A 357 -9.39 -8.49 -3.99
N HIS A 358 -10.49 -7.99 -3.42
CA HIS A 358 -10.65 -7.87 -1.97
C HIS A 358 -10.46 -9.22 -1.26
N SER A 359 -11.08 -10.30 -1.73
CA SER A 359 -10.94 -11.61 -1.09
C SER A 359 -9.49 -12.10 -1.12
N THR A 360 -8.82 -12.03 -2.28
CA THR A 360 -7.44 -12.51 -2.44
C THR A 360 -6.46 -11.75 -1.56
N ILE A 361 -6.54 -10.41 -1.56
CA ILE A 361 -5.58 -9.57 -0.85
C ILE A 361 -5.87 -9.54 0.66
N SER A 362 -7.14 -9.59 1.06
CA SER A 362 -7.53 -9.66 2.47
C SER A 362 -7.09 -10.97 3.12
N SER A 363 -7.23 -12.11 2.45
CA SER A 363 -6.74 -13.38 2.97
C SER A 363 -5.22 -13.39 3.09
N ALA A 364 -4.51 -12.84 2.11
CA ALA A 364 -3.04 -12.75 2.15
C ALA A 364 -2.52 -11.79 3.23
N ALA A 365 -3.28 -10.77 3.59
CA ALA A 365 -2.89 -9.82 4.63
C ALA A 365 -3.23 -10.27 6.05
N ALA A 366 -4.25 -11.11 6.20
CA ALA A 366 -4.69 -11.64 7.49
C ALA A 366 -3.86 -12.83 7.98
N GLU A 367 -3.33 -13.63 7.06
CA GLU A 367 -2.34 -14.70 7.32
C GLU A 367 -0.95 -14.11 7.59
#